data_AF-A0A173SFE4-F1
#
_entry.id   AF-A0A173SFE4-F1
#
_cell.length_a   1.000
_cell.length_b   1.000
_cell.length_c   1.000
_cell.angle_alpha   90.00
_cell.angle_beta   90.00
_cell.angle_gamma   90.00
#
_symmetry.space_group_name_H-M   'P 1'
#
loop_
_entity.id
_entity.type
_entity.pdbx_description
1 polymer ?
#
loop_
_entity_poly.entity_id
_entity_poly.type
_entity_poly.pdbx_seq_one_letter_code
_entity_poly.pdbx_strand_id
1 'polypeptide(L)'
;MDNVEKNYKIAFISDLHFDNISENTDNGISFLEAEEKKAEFIACLKRYFNDYIVCIVGDCYSNYKEMLNFIEELEQNKIYGFFVLGNHDYWSNGQKTYMEIIQFFKEKTNHFSYFRFLCTGKSYKVGELCFIGDTGWTSFKRDRKEVNKQEFNRLPENVFVKDFSCEKIIEMHNAWIEYANQMICKEKKLIILTHFPMVDFTETAYDCWWSSKTRFKIKKNYWNLFGHTHNKKQKRNNCVSSQQGYDGNNYVSYGIDDFGILCPKKLLTGTIISCKDYGLMELYKSKKILNEEISKSEVKKIKQRGYRRCRANADILDNLANNPIKYIERCKRILASYEKDTYIGYQLLNNVKLLDRIYQALFYLERCLCGAEKFDVKKFIISAVVSGYAYHDAIGYIGWMRPIDEYDIVRFYFVLLTVKKYSSDELWLGKIQRHASRYINFENVDIYLPVVDGKCLSVDEIIDCIEKDQMIEVKNGIGKTSRIQRKGNNIETIRTSSYSDSKLRTLKADIYSYLQENQGELEKLKERLTELREISEKKYMFVEKKYRKYDKANELFREEDS
;
A
#
# COMPACT_ATOMS: atom_id res chain seq x y z
N MET A 1 -26.02 8.38 -37.86
CA MET A 1 -24.82 8.58 -37.02
C MET A 1 -25.05 7.78 -35.76
N ASP A 2 -24.36 6.66 -35.65
CA ASP A 2 -24.63 5.63 -34.65
C ASP A 2 -24.40 6.18 -33.24
N ASN A 3 -25.43 6.06 -32.39
CA ASN A 3 -25.37 6.29 -30.95
C ASN A 3 -24.46 5.22 -30.33
N VAL A 4 -23.14 5.40 -30.43
CA VAL A 4 -22.20 4.64 -29.62
C VAL A 4 -22.41 5.10 -28.18
N GLU A 5 -23.02 4.23 -27.37
CA GLU A 5 -23.23 4.41 -25.94
C GLU A 5 -21.89 4.76 -25.28
N LYS A 6 -21.65 6.06 -25.01
CA LYS A 6 -20.39 6.51 -24.43
C LYS A 6 -20.35 6.06 -22.97
N ASN A 7 -19.54 5.05 -22.72
CA ASN A 7 -19.32 4.43 -21.43
C ASN A 7 -18.34 5.26 -20.60
N TYR A 8 -18.84 6.30 -19.91
CA TYR A 8 -18.03 7.19 -19.08
C TYR A 8 -17.46 6.44 -17.87
N LYS A 9 -16.20 6.72 -17.51
CA LYS A 9 -15.61 6.34 -16.22
C LYS A 9 -15.82 7.48 -15.22
N ILE A 10 -15.94 7.17 -13.95
CA ILE A 10 -16.16 8.15 -12.88
C ILE A 10 -15.03 8.02 -11.87
N ALA A 11 -14.35 9.11 -11.57
CA ALA A 11 -13.36 9.19 -10.48
C ALA A 11 -13.93 10.06 -9.37
N PHE A 12 -13.79 9.67 -8.09
CA PHE A 12 -14.33 10.42 -6.97
C PHE A 12 -13.37 10.48 -5.79
N ILE A 13 -13.39 11.62 -5.08
CA ILE A 13 -12.53 11.89 -3.93
C ILE A 13 -13.17 12.96 -3.01
N SER A 14 -12.81 12.98 -1.73
CA SER A 14 -13.24 13.97 -0.73
C SER A 14 -12.16 14.23 0.33
N ASP A 15 -12.46 15.17 1.24
CA ASP A 15 -11.66 15.46 2.44
C ASP A 15 -10.20 15.79 2.06
N LEU A 16 -10.04 16.73 1.11
CA LEU A 16 -8.73 17.16 0.61
C LEU A 16 -8.05 18.15 1.56
N HIS A 17 -8.83 19.01 2.22
CA HIS A 17 -8.37 20.02 3.19
C HIS A 17 -7.04 20.68 2.81
N PHE A 18 -7.00 21.35 1.64
CA PHE A 18 -5.80 22.01 1.15
C PHE A 18 -5.29 23.09 2.12
N ASP A 19 -6.19 23.64 2.94
CA ASP A 19 -5.97 24.72 3.90
C ASP A 19 -5.74 24.26 5.34
N ASN A 20 -5.45 22.98 5.58
CA ASN A 20 -5.15 22.48 6.93
C ASN A 20 -3.76 22.98 7.41
N ILE A 21 -3.68 24.30 7.63
CA ILE A 21 -2.56 25.08 8.11
C ILE A 21 -2.66 25.04 9.64
N SER A 22 -1.94 24.13 10.31
CA SER A 22 -1.90 24.15 11.77
C SER A 22 -0.97 25.28 12.24
N GLU A 23 -1.51 26.32 12.87
CA GLU A 23 -0.70 27.34 13.56
C GLU A 23 -0.09 26.83 14.89
N ASN A 24 -0.54 25.68 15.40
CA ASN A 24 -0.19 25.21 16.76
C ASN A 24 0.30 23.76 16.88
N THR A 25 0.74 23.13 15.79
CA THR A 25 1.57 21.92 15.88
C THR A 25 2.69 21.99 14.86
N ASP A 26 3.85 21.38 15.15
CA ASP A 26 5.01 21.22 14.25
C ASP A 26 4.70 20.49 12.91
N ASN A 27 3.41 20.31 12.56
CA ASN A 27 2.88 19.52 11.44
C ASN A 27 1.94 20.33 10.51
N GLY A 28 1.82 21.65 10.66
CA GLY A 28 1.03 22.49 9.75
C GLY A 28 1.75 22.76 8.43
N ILE A 29 1.02 22.77 7.31
CA ILE A 29 1.57 23.18 6.01
C ILE A 29 1.51 24.70 5.86
N SER A 30 2.54 25.28 5.25
CA SER A 30 2.56 26.68 4.85
C SER A 30 1.57 26.96 3.71
N PHE A 31 1.20 28.23 3.53
CA PHE A 31 0.37 28.66 2.39
C PHE A 31 0.96 28.24 1.04
N LEU A 32 2.28 28.28 0.90
CA LEU A 32 2.97 27.85 -0.32
C LEU A 32 2.75 26.35 -0.59
N GLU A 33 2.89 25.51 0.45
CA GLU A 33 2.65 24.06 0.34
C GLU A 33 1.18 23.73 0.05
N ALA A 34 0.23 24.51 0.58
CA ALA A 34 -1.19 24.37 0.27
C ALA A 34 -1.45 24.62 -1.23
N GLU A 35 -0.87 25.68 -1.79
CA GLU A 35 -0.97 26.00 -3.22
C GLU A 35 -0.26 24.95 -4.10
N GLU A 36 0.90 24.44 -3.69
CA GLU A 36 1.59 23.35 -4.38
C GLU A 36 0.77 22.07 -4.42
N LYS A 37 0.14 21.69 -3.30
CA LYS A 37 -0.76 20.52 -3.22
C LYS A 37 -1.96 20.67 -4.16
N LYS A 38 -2.59 21.84 -4.18
CA LYS A 38 -3.70 22.14 -5.11
C LYS A 38 -3.25 22.04 -6.57
N ALA A 39 -2.11 22.67 -6.91
CA ALA A 39 -1.57 22.64 -8.26
C ALA A 39 -1.24 21.21 -8.72
N GLU A 40 -0.66 20.41 -7.82
CA GLU A 40 -0.38 19.00 -8.09
C GLU A 40 -1.65 18.17 -8.25
N PHE A 41 -2.66 18.40 -7.42
CA PHE A 41 -3.97 17.75 -7.56
C PHE A 41 -4.55 18.00 -8.96
N ILE A 42 -4.56 19.25 -9.42
CA ILE A 42 -5.03 19.61 -10.77
C ILE A 42 -4.17 18.95 -11.85
N ALA A 43 -2.85 18.90 -11.67
CA ALA A 43 -1.95 18.21 -12.59
C ALA A 43 -2.24 16.70 -12.67
N CYS A 44 -2.53 16.06 -11.54
CA CYS A 44 -2.94 14.66 -11.45
C CYS A 44 -4.25 14.43 -12.22
N LEU A 45 -5.25 15.29 -12.03
CA LEU A 45 -6.51 15.24 -12.78
C LEU A 45 -6.30 15.32 -14.29
N LYS A 46 -5.51 16.28 -14.76
CA LYS A 46 -5.19 16.41 -16.19
C LYS A 46 -4.44 15.21 -16.74
N ARG A 47 -3.52 14.64 -15.94
CA ARG A 47 -2.65 13.55 -16.37
C ARG A 47 -3.39 12.22 -16.48
N TYR A 48 -4.25 11.91 -15.53
CA TYR A 48 -4.82 10.57 -15.40
C TYR A 48 -6.33 10.50 -15.62
N PHE A 49 -7.04 11.63 -15.53
CA PHE A 49 -8.50 11.66 -15.45
C PHE A 49 -9.15 12.55 -16.53
N ASN A 50 -8.42 12.89 -17.59
CA ASN A 50 -8.93 13.72 -18.69
C ASN A 50 -10.12 13.07 -19.45
N ASP A 51 -10.26 11.74 -19.43
CA ASP A 51 -11.39 11.01 -20.01
C ASP A 51 -12.46 10.58 -18.97
N TYR A 52 -12.38 11.07 -17.74
CA TYR A 52 -13.26 10.71 -16.63
C TYR A 52 -14.26 11.83 -16.32
N ILE A 53 -15.38 11.45 -15.72
CA ILE A 53 -16.22 12.36 -14.94
C ILE A 53 -15.62 12.42 -13.53
N VAL A 54 -15.11 13.57 -13.12
CA VAL A 54 -14.51 13.76 -11.79
C VAL A 54 -15.59 14.21 -10.80
N CYS A 55 -15.61 13.61 -9.61
CA CYS A 55 -16.58 13.90 -8.57
C CYS A 55 -15.86 14.33 -7.28
N ILE A 56 -16.02 15.57 -6.87
CA ILE A 56 -15.47 16.10 -5.61
C ILE A 56 -16.59 16.07 -4.56
N VAL A 57 -16.38 15.28 -3.50
CA VAL A 57 -17.42 14.94 -2.52
C VAL A 57 -17.22 15.69 -1.20
N GLY A 58 -16.95 17.00 -1.30
CA GLY A 58 -16.85 17.94 -0.19
C GLY A 58 -15.54 17.93 0.59
N ASP A 59 -15.40 18.95 1.45
CA ASP A 59 -14.29 19.22 2.36
C ASP A 59 -12.95 19.40 1.65
N CYS A 60 -12.90 20.37 0.74
CA CYS A 60 -11.65 20.80 0.12
C CYS A 60 -10.99 21.93 0.89
N TYR A 61 -11.81 22.82 1.47
CA TYR A 61 -11.38 24.00 2.22
C TYR A 61 -12.27 24.22 3.43
N SER A 62 -11.73 24.86 4.47
CA SER A 62 -12.46 25.40 5.62
C SER A 62 -12.91 26.85 5.38
N ASN A 63 -13.20 27.18 4.11
CA ASN A 63 -13.67 28.49 3.68
C ASN A 63 -14.43 28.41 2.35
N TYR A 64 -15.66 28.95 2.34
CA TYR A 64 -16.50 28.89 1.14
C TYR A 64 -15.96 29.67 -0.07
N LYS A 65 -15.15 30.72 0.14
CA LYS A 65 -14.55 31.49 -0.96
C LYS A 65 -13.37 30.76 -1.57
N GLU A 66 -12.55 30.12 -0.76
CA GLU A 66 -11.42 29.32 -1.26
C GLU A 66 -11.92 28.08 -2.00
N MET A 67 -12.97 27.43 -1.49
CA MET A 67 -13.67 26.40 -2.22
C MET A 67 -14.18 26.91 -3.58
N LEU A 68 -14.81 28.09 -3.65
CA LEU A 68 -15.24 28.66 -4.94
C LEU A 68 -14.06 28.89 -5.89
N ASN A 69 -12.96 29.49 -5.41
CA ASN A 69 -11.77 29.73 -6.22
C ASN A 69 -11.21 28.43 -6.81
N PHE A 70 -11.15 27.36 -6.00
CA PHE A 70 -10.71 26.06 -6.46
C PHE A 70 -11.63 25.47 -7.55
N ILE A 71 -12.95 25.58 -7.38
CA ILE A 71 -13.91 25.12 -8.41
C ILE A 71 -13.77 25.96 -9.69
N GLU A 72 -13.55 27.28 -9.59
CA GLU A 72 -13.25 28.14 -10.74
C GLU A 72 -12.00 27.68 -11.49
N GLU A 73 -10.94 27.29 -10.78
CA GLU A 73 -9.74 26.72 -11.38
C GLU A 73 -10.03 25.39 -12.10
N LEU A 74 -10.85 24.50 -11.52
CA LEU A 74 -11.24 23.25 -12.20
C LEU A 74 -12.02 23.52 -13.50
N GLU A 75 -12.94 24.49 -13.48
CA GLU A 75 -13.69 24.94 -14.67
C GLU A 75 -12.76 25.53 -15.75
N GLN A 76 -11.83 26.42 -15.37
CA GLN A 76 -10.85 27.01 -16.29
C GLN A 76 -9.94 25.95 -16.94
N ASN A 77 -9.59 24.92 -16.17
CA ASN A 77 -8.82 23.78 -16.65
C ASN A 77 -9.65 22.74 -17.43
N LYS A 78 -10.94 23.02 -17.65
CA LYS A 78 -11.89 22.17 -18.39
C LYS A 78 -12.00 20.75 -17.81
N ILE A 79 -11.81 20.62 -16.51
CA ILE A 79 -12.03 19.35 -15.82
C ILE A 79 -13.53 19.08 -15.85
N TYR A 80 -13.92 17.94 -16.42
CA TYR A 80 -15.33 17.59 -16.54
C TYR A 80 -15.82 16.83 -15.31
N GLY A 81 -16.87 17.32 -14.65
CA GLY A 81 -17.28 16.72 -13.40
C GLY A 81 -18.35 17.43 -12.60
N PHE A 82 -18.49 16.98 -11.36
CA PHE A 82 -19.49 17.44 -10.41
C PHE A 82 -18.89 17.61 -9.03
N PHE A 83 -19.47 18.50 -8.24
CA PHE A 83 -19.12 18.62 -6.83
C PHE A 83 -20.31 18.89 -5.94
N VAL A 84 -20.16 18.50 -4.68
CA VAL A 84 -21.01 18.88 -3.55
C VAL A 84 -20.14 19.56 -2.48
N LEU A 85 -20.76 20.34 -1.60
CA LEU A 85 -20.06 20.97 -0.48
C LEU A 85 -20.06 20.06 0.74
N GLY A 86 -18.93 20.00 1.44
CA GLY A 86 -18.80 19.41 2.77
C GLY A 86 -19.01 20.43 3.88
N ASN A 87 -19.02 19.99 5.14
CA ASN A 87 -19.34 20.88 6.27
C ASN A 87 -18.29 21.99 6.44
N HIS A 88 -17.01 21.72 6.14
CA HIS A 88 -15.94 22.72 6.20
C HIS A 88 -16.06 23.76 5.09
N ASP A 89 -16.50 23.33 3.90
CA ASP A 89 -16.65 24.23 2.75
C ASP A 89 -17.69 25.36 2.99
N TYR A 90 -18.52 25.25 4.03
CA TYR A 90 -19.49 26.28 4.44
C TYR A 90 -18.95 27.31 5.43
N TRP A 91 -17.74 27.16 5.94
CA TRP A 91 -17.26 28.03 7.02
C TRP A 91 -17.10 29.47 6.52
N SER A 92 -17.60 30.40 7.33
CA SER A 92 -17.67 31.83 6.99
C SER A 92 -17.44 32.74 8.21
N ASN A 93 -16.82 32.21 9.28
CA ASN A 93 -16.66 32.91 10.56
C ASN A 93 -17.98 33.48 11.10
N GLY A 94 -19.07 32.70 10.98
CA GLY A 94 -20.39 33.06 11.50
C GLY A 94 -21.14 34.12 10.69
N GLN A 95 -20.65 34.47 9.50
CA GLN A 95 -21.25 35.54 8.68
C GLN A 95 -22.44 35.07 7.83
N LYS A 96 -22.42 33.81 7.38
CA LYS A 96 -23.43 33.25 6.49
C LYS A 96 -23.99 31.93 7.02
N THR A 97 -25.26 31.72 6.75
CA THR A 97 -25.97 30.46 6.97
C THR A 97 -25.64 29.47 5.86
N TYR A 98 -25.90 28.18 6.08
CA TYR A 98 -25.78 27.15 5.04
C TYR A 98 -26.57 27.52 3.76
N MET A 99 -27.81 27.98 3.90
CA MET A 99 -28.67 28.30 2.76
C MET A 99 -28.15 29.50 1.94
N GLU A 100 -27.61 30.52 2.60
CA GLU A 100 -26.99 31.67 1.90
C GLU A 100 -25.77 31.23 1.08
N ILE A 101 -24.98 30.28 1.59
CA ILE A 101 -23.82 29.76 0.87
C ILE A 101 -24.25 28.83 -0.27
N ILE A 102 -25.25 27.97 -0.08
CA ILE A 102 -25.82 27.15 -1.17
C ILE A 102 -26.30 28.07 -2.29
N GLN A 103 -27.01 29.15 -1.96
CA GLN A 103 -27.51 30.12 -2.94
C GLN A 103 -26.36 30.85 -3.64
N PHE A 104 -25.34 31.25 -2.89
CA PHE A 104 -24.12 31.84 -3.46
C PHE A 104 -23.45 30.92 -4.50
N PHE A 105 -23.24 29.63 -4.18
CA PHE A 105 -22.67 28.69 -5.15
C PHE A 105 -23.59 28.45 -6.35
N LYS A 106 -24.92 28.39 -6.14
CA LYS A 106 -25.89 28.28 -7.25
C LYS A 106 -25.75 29.42 -8.24
N GLU A 107 -25.60 30.65 -7.75
CA GLU A 107 -25.46 31.85 -8.58
C GLU A 107 -24.09 31.91 -9.26
N LYS A 108 -23.02 31.71 -8.49
CA LYS A 108 -21.64 31.84 -8.99
C LYS A 108 -21.24 30.76 -9.98
N THR A 109 -21.82 29.57 -9.89
CA THR A 109 -21.45 28.44 -10.77
C THR A 109 -22.50 28.13 -11.84
N ASN A 110 -23.53 28.96 -12.00
CA ASN A 110 -24.62 28.71 -12.95
C ASN A 110 -24.15 28.62 -14.41
N HIS A 111 -23.11 29.37 -14.76
CA HIS A 111 -22.56 29.50 -16.10
C HIS A 111 -21.45 28.48 -16.40
N PHE A 112 -21.05 27.69 -15.40
CA PHE A 112 -20.02 26.67 -15.58
C PHE A 112 -20.50 25.57 -16.53
N SER A 113 -19.60 25.19 -17.43
CA SER A 113 -19.87 24.24 -18.51
C SER A 113 -19.26 22.86 -18.24
N TYR A 114 -18.13 22.80 -17.54
CA TYR A 114 -17.36 21.58 -17.33
C TYR A 114 -17.53 21.02 -15.92
N PHE A 115 -17.48 21.85 -14.88
CA PHE A 115 -17.48 21.41 -13.49
C PHE A 115 -18.69 21.95 -12.72
N ARG A 116 -19.69 21.10 -12.47
CA ARG A 116 -21.04 21.56 -12.10
C ARG A 116 -21.38 21.32 -10.64
N PHE A 117 -21.94 22.34 -9.99
CA PHE A 117 -22.44 22.25 -8.61
C PHE A 117 -23.72 21.42 -8.53
N LEU A 118 -23.76 20.46 -7.61
CA LEU A 118 -24.92 19.66 -7.22
C LEU A 118 -25.44 20.08 -5.83
N CYS A 119 -26.75 20.20 -5.72
CA CYS A 119 -27.46 20.45 -4.45
C CYS A 119 -28.89 19.90 -4.57
N THR A 120 -29.58 19.76 -3.43
CA THR A 120 -30.99 19.32 -3.39
C THR A 120 -31.85 20.07 -4.40
N GLY A 121 -32.61 19.32 -5.21
CA GLY A 121 -33.45 19.84 -6.29
C GLY A 121 -32.77 19.95 -7.66
N LYS A 122 -31.44 19.77 -7.75
CA LYS A 122 -30.68 19.90 -9.00
C LYS A 122 -30.15 18.54 -9.48
N SER A 123 -30.34 18.27 -10.78
CA SER A 123 -29.84 17.08 -11.44
C SER A 123 -29.22 17.40 -12.80
N TYR A 124 -28.21 16.65 -13.21
CA TYR A 124 -27.65 16.72 -14.56
C TYR A 124 -27.58 15.36 -15.22
N LYS A 125 -27.75 15.32 -16.53
CA LYS A 125 -27.63 14.09 -17.32
C LYS A 125 -26.36 14.11 -18.15
N VAL A 126 -25.64 12.98 -18.13
CA VAL A 126 -24.45 12.73 -18.95
C VAL A 126 -24.61 11.36 -19.59
N GLY A 127 -24.96 11.34 -20.87
CA GLY A 127 -25.42 10.12 -21.52
C GLY A 127 -26.63 9.53 -20.79
N GLU A 128 -26.54 8.26 -20.40
CA GLU A 128 -27.60 7.57 -19.64
C GLU A 128 -27.53 7.78 -18.12
N LEU A 129 -26.46 8.40 -17.62
CA LEU A 129 -26.27 8.66 -16.20
C LEU A 129 -27.00 9.94 -15.80
N CYS A 130 -27.72 9.88 -14.69
CA CYS A 130 -28.21 11.05 -13.98
C CYS A 130 -27.36 11.26 -12.72
N PHE A 131 -26.89 12.49 -12.51
CA PHE A 131 -26.14 12.90 -11.33
C PHE A 131 -27.00 13.80 -10.46
N ILE A 132 -27.09 13.46 -9.18
CA ILE A 132 -27.68 14.28 -8.12
C ILE A 132 -26.71 14.34 -6.95
N GLY A 133 -26.82 15.37 -6.13
CA GLY A 133 -26.00 15.44 -4.93
C GLY A 133 -26.42 16.55 -3.99
N ASP A 134 -25.91 16.46 -2.78
CA ASP A 134 -26.07 17.44 -1.71
C ASP A 134 -24.94 17.25 -0.68
N THR A 135 -24.85 18.10 0.32
CA THR A 135 -24.04 17.80 1.51
C THR A 135 -24.56 16.53 2.20
N GLY A 136 -25.87 16.24 2.08
CA GLY A 136 -26.49 14.99 2.48
C GLY A 136 -27.02 15.01 3.91
N TRP A 137 -26.53 15.95 4.73
CA TRP A 137 -26.92 16.35 6.09
C TRP A 137 -27.25 15.21 7.08
N THR A 138 -26.83 15.35 8.33
CA THR A 138 -27.16 14.32 9.32
C THR A 138 -28.63 14.34 9.77
N SER A 139 -29.14 13.15 10.06
CA SER A 139 -30.45 12.92 10.67
C SER A 139 -30.47 13.07 12.20
N PHE A 140 -29.30 13.15 12.86
CA PHE A 140 -29.13 13.07 14.31
C PHE A 140 -29.89 11.90 14.97
N LYS A 141 -29.83 10.72 14.34
CA LYS A 141 -30.54 9.52 14.78
C LYS A 141 -29.61 8.33 14.90
N ARG A 142 -29.67 7.66 16.05
CA ARG A 142 -29.04 6.36 16.33
C ARG A 142 -30.13 5.35 16.70
N ASP A 143 -30.07 4.15 16.14
CA ASP A 143 -31.05 3.07 16.44
C ASP A 143 -32.53 3.48 16.31
N ARG A 144 -32.82 4.42 15.40
CA ARG A 144 -34.16 5.02 15.14
C ARG A 144 -34.63 6.03 16.19
N LYS A 145 -33.80 6.35 17.19
CA LYS A 145 -34.08 7.39 18.20
C LYS A 145 -33.26 8.64 17.91
N GLU A 146 -33.83 9.80 18.20
CA GLU A 146 -33.10 11.06 18.17
C GLU A 146 -32.12 11.12 19.34
N VAL A 147 -30.93 11.64 19.07
CA VAL A 147 -29.91 11.85 20.11
C VAL A 147 -30.07 13.22 20.78
N ASN A 148 -29.44 13.42 21.93
CA ASN A 148 -29.46 14.71 22.62
C ASN A 148 -28.73 15.78 21.79
N LYS A 149 -29.49 16.71 21.22
CA LYS A 149 -28.96 17.74 20.31
C LYS A 149 -28.02 18.74 20.99
N GLN A 150 -28.13 18.92 22.31
CA GLN A 150 -27.26 19.85 23.05
C GLN A 150 -25.78 19.45 22.99
N GLU A 151 -25.48 18.17 22.76
CA GLU A 151 -24.12 17.66 22.62
C GLU A 151 -23.38 18.28 21.41
N PHE A 152 -24.13 18.72 20.39
CA PHE A 152 -23.57 19.30 19.17
C PHE A 152 -23.33 20.81 19.25
N ASN A 153 -23.71 21.47 20.34
CA ASN A 153 -23.43 22.90 20.54
C ASN A 153 -21.92 23.19 20.65
N ARG A 154 -21.10 22.16 20.90
CA ARG A 154 -19.64 22.25 20.99
C ARG A 154 -18.93 22.08 19.64
N LEU A 155 -19.69 21.80 18.57
CA LEU A 155 -19.14 21.68 17.24
C LEU A 155 -18.55 23.03 16.75
N PRO A 156 -17.41 23.03 16.04
CA PRO A 156 -16.85 24.25 15.44
C PRO A 156 -17.85 25.02 14.58
N GLU A 157 -18.77 24.31 13.93
CA GLU A 157 -19.84 24.87 13.11
C GLU A 157 -20.66 25.94 13.84
N ASN A 158 -20.80 25.86 15.16
CA ASN A 158 -21.52 26.86 15.96
C ASN A 158 -20.82 28.23 16.00
N VAL A 159 -19.52 28.27 15.68
CA VAL A 159 -18.73 29.51 15.54
C VAL A 159 -18.64 29.92 14.08
N PHE A 160 -18.44 28.97 13.18
CA PHE A 160 -18.10 29.25 11.78
C PHE A 160 -19.31 29.42 10.86
N VAL A 161 -20.50 29.01 11.28
CA VAL A 161 -21.74 29.10 10.49
C VAL A 161 -22.78 29.91 11.25
N LYS A 162 -23.37 30.90 10.57
CA LYS A 162 -24.43 31.72 11.14
C LYS A 162 -25.68 30.86 11.42
N ASP A 163 -26.27 31.06 12.59
CA ASP A 163 -27.52 30.42 13.01
C ASP A 163 -27.49 28.88 12.90
N PHE A 164 -26.35 28.26 13.25
CA PHE A 164 -26.20 26.80 13.30
C PHE A 164 -27.31 26.17 14.16
N SER A 165 -28.04 25.20 13.59
CA SER A 165 -29.18 24.56 14.25
C SER A 165 -29.33 23.13 13.78
N CYS A 166 -29.41 22.21 14.73
CA CYS A 166 -29.68 20.80 14.45
C CYS A 166 -31.06 20.61 13.77
N GLU A 167 -32.06 21.40 14.15
CA GLU A 167 -33.42 21.37 13.56
C GLU A 167 -33.37 21.71 12.07
N LYS A 168 -32.70 22.81 11.70
CA LYS A 168 -32.54 23.20 10.30
C LYS A 168 -31.77 22.14 9.50
N ILE A 169 -30.75 21.52 10.09
CA ILE A 169 -29.99 20.43 9.44
C ILE A 169 -30.89 19.20 9.22
N ILE A 170 -31.76 18.85 10.16
CA ILE A 170 -32.74 17.77 9.99
C ILE A 170 -33.74 18.09 8.89
N GLU A 171 -34.20 19.34 8.79
CA GLU A 171 -35.08 19.80 7.71
C GLU A 171 -34.40 19.64 6.34
N MET A 172 -33.15 20.09 6.21
CA MET A 172 -32.36 19.93 4.98
C MET A 172 -32.12 18.45 4.65
N HIS A 173 -31.81 17.62 5.65
CA HIS A 173 -31.70 16.17 5.50
C HIS A 173 -33.00 15.57 4.93
N ASN A 174 -34.14 15.88 5.53
CA ASN A 174 -35.43 15.33 5.08
C ASN A 174 -35.77 15.76 3.65
N ALA A 175 -35.53 17.03 3.31
CA ALA A 175 -35.72 17.54 1.95
C ALA A 175 -34.82 16.81 0.93
N TRP A 176 -33.55 16.56 1.30
CA TRP A 176 -32.63 15.77 0.49
C TRP A 176 -33.13 14.33 0.30
N ILE A 177 -33.52 13.65 1.39
CA ILE A 177 -34.03 12.27 1.32
C ILE A 177 -35.26 12.18 0.43
N GLU A 178 -36.18 13.13 0.51
CA GLU A 178 -37.37 13.18 -0.35
C GLU A 178 -36.98 13.31 -1.82
N TYR A 179 -36.16 14.31 -2.15
CA TYR A 179 -35.69 14.55 -3.51
C TYR A 179 -34.92 13.35 -4.08
N ALA A 180 -33.96 12.81 -3.34
CA ALA A 180 -33.17 11.65 -3.75
C ALA A 180 -34.07 10.43 -4.00
N ASN A 181 -35.07 10.19 -3.16
CA ASN A 181 -36.03 9.09 -3.36
C ASN A 181 -36.91 9.28 -4.59
N GLN A 182 -37.32 10.52 -4.91
CA GLN A 182 -38.03 10.81 -6.15
C GLN A 182 -37.15 10.46 -7.36
N MET A 183 -35.87 10.84 -7.33
CA MET A 183 -34.91 10.55 -8.40
C MET A 183 -34.57 9.06 -8.52
N ILE A 184 -34.40 8.35 -7.40
CA ILE A 184 -34.26 6.87 -7.35
C ILE A 184 -35.49 6.18 -7.95
N CYS A 185 -36.68 6.79 -7.86
CA CYS A 185 -37.88 6.24 -8.51
C CYS A 185 -37.92 6.53 -10.01
N LYS A 186 -37.47 7.71 -10.42
CA LYS A 186 -37.58 8.23 -11.79
C LYS A 186 -36.49 7.73 -12.72
N GLU A 187 -35.24 7.69 -12.28
CA GLU A 187 -34.08 7.47 -13.15
C GLU A 187 -33.61 6.01 -13.16
N LYS A 188 -33.14 5.54 -14.32
CA LYS A 188 -32.68 4.15 -14.49
C LYS A 188 -31.23 3.93 -14.03
N LYS A 189 -30.37 4.93 -14.22
CA LYS A 189 -28.96 4.89 -13.84
C LYS A 189 -28.60 6.19 -13.11
N LEU A 190 -28.53 6.13 -11.79
CA LEU A 190 -28.33 7.31 -10.93
C LEU A 190 -26.98 7.25 -10.21
N ILE A 191 -26.25 8.35 -10.20
CA ILE A 191 -25.09 8.58 -9.34
C ILE A 191 -25.51 9.64 -8.31
N ILE A 192 -25.39 9.28 -7.04
CA ILE A 192 -25.69 10.14 -5.90
C ILE A 192 -24.37 10.56 -5.26
N LEU A 193 -24.15 11.85 -5.08
CA LEU A 193 -22.99 12.40 -4.39
C LEU A 193 -23.44 13.01 -3.06
N THR A 194 -22.87 12.58 -1.95
CA THR A 194 -23.15 13.17 -0.63
C THR A 194 -21.89 13.34 0.17
N HIS A 195 -21.63 14.51 0.73
CA HIS A 195 -20.48 14.63 1.63
C HIS A 195 -20.65 13.74 2.86
N PHE A 196 -21.76 13.89 3.60
CA PHE A 196 -22.06 13.01 4.72
C PHE A 196 -22.35 11.57 4.25
N PRO A 197 -21.94 10.55 5.02
CA PRO A 197 -22.26 9.17 4.76
C PRO A 197 -23.76 8.91 4.90
N MET A 198 -24.41 8.51 3.80
CA MET A 198 -25.83 8.11 3.80
C MET A 198 -26.04 6.69 4.36
N VAL A 199 -25.22 6.31 5.33
CA VAL A 199 -25.14 5.02 5.98
C VAL A 199 -24.90 5.22 7.47
N ASP A 200 -25.69 4.52 8.27
CA ASP A 200 -25.60 4.50 9.73
C ASP A 200 -24.45 3.58 10.17
N PHE A 201 -23.42 4.17 10.80
CA PHE A 201 -22.30 3.48 11.43
C PHE A 201 -22.05 3.95 12.87
N THR A 202 -23.05 4.60 13.47
CA THR A 202 -22.92 5.22 14.79
C THR A 202 -22.65 4.21 15.90
N GLU A 203 -21.62 4.45 16.71
CA GLU A 203 -21.32 3.72 17.95
C GLU A 203 -21.75 4.54 19.19
N THR A 204 -21.59 5.86 19.12
CA THR A 204 -21.98 6.85 20.13
C THR A 204 -23.01 7.84 19.60
N ALA A 205 -23.58 8.67 20.49
CA ALA A 205 -24.48 9.74 20.07
C ALA A 205 -23.75 10.81 19.23
N TYR A 206 -22.51 11.13 19.59
CA TYR A 206 -21.72 12.16 18.91
C TYR A 206 -21.35 11.77 17.47
N ASP A 207 -21.18 10.47 17.19
CA ASP A 207 -20.93 9.93 15.85
C ASP A 207 -22.05 10.26 14.85
N CYS A 208 -23.24 10.65 15.34
CA CYS A 208 -24.31 11.12 14.49
C CYS A 208 -23.92 12.37 13.71
N TRP A 209 -22.94 13.17 14.15
CA TRP A 209 -22.44 14.26 13.30
C TRP A 209 -21.87 13.68 12.00
N TRP A 210 -21.12 12.57 12.08
CA TRP A 210 -20.39 12.00 10.95
C TRP A 210 -21.17 10.93 10.18
N SER A 211 -22.40 10.62 10.58
CA SER A 211 -23.18 9.53 10.02
C SER A 211 -24.65 9.90 9.86
N SER A 212 -25.24 9.53 8.73
CA SER A 212 -26.64 9.82 8.45
C SER A 212 -27.45 8.55 8.33
N LYS A 213 -28.47 8.42 9.17
CA LYS A 213 -29.49 7.39 9.02
C LYS A 213 -30.44 7.79 7.91
N THR A 214 -30.43 7.05 6.80
CA THR A 214 -31.27 7.36 5.64
C THR A 214 -32.43 6.38 5.47
N ARG A 215 -33.45 6.84 4.72
CA ARG A 215 -34.55 6.00 4.22
C ARG A 215 -34.54 5.98 2.70
N PHE A 216 -33.36 5.83 2.09
CA PHE A 216 -33.29 5.62 0.65
C PHE A 216 -34.02 4.34 0.27
N LYS A 217 -34.82 4.41 -0.79
CA LYS A 217 -35.50 3.24 -1.35
C LYS A 217 -34.47 2.27 -1.87
N ILE A 218 -34.47 1.05 -1.33
CA ILE A 218 -33.53 0.00 -1.72
C ILE A 218 -33.81 -0.41 -3.17
N LYS A 219 -32.91 -0.02 -4.08
CA LYS A 219 -32.93 -0.38 -5.49
C LYS A 219 -31.50 -0.55 -6.01
N LYS A 220 -31.33 -1.33 -7.08
CA LYS A 220 -30.03 -1.54 -7.73
C LYS A 220 -29.71 -0.52 -8.85
N ASN A 221 -30.46 0.59 -8.88
CA ASN A 221 -30.39 1.61 -9.93
C ASN A 221 -29.56 2.85 -9.53
N TYR A 222 -28.78 2.77 -8.45
CA TYR A 222 -27.89 3.86 -8.09
C TYR A 222 -26.58 3.41 -7.43
N TRP A 223 -25.55 4.24 -7.62
CA TRP A 223 -24.39 4.32 -6.74
C TRP A 223 -24.51 5.53 -5.83
N ASN A 224 -24.05 5.40 -4.59
CA ASN A 224 -23.90 6.51 -3.65
C ASN A 224 -22.42 6.70 -3.31
N LEU A 225 -21.86 7.80 -3.80
CA LEU A 225 -20.49 8.23 -3.58
C LEU A 225 -20.48 9.22 -2.41
N PHE A 226 -19.71 8.94 -1.37
CA PHE A 226 -19.70 9.77 -0.17
C PHE A 226 -18.32 10.04 0.44
N GLY A 227 -18.22 11.06 1.30
CA GLY A 227 -17.00 11.46 2.02
C GLY A 227 -17.12 11.32 3.54
N HIS A 228 -16.33 12.07 4.31
CA HIS A 228 -16.53 12.35 5.75
C HIS A 228 -16.55 11.13 6.70
N THR A 229 -15.96 10.00 6.31
CA THR A 229 -15.97 8.77 7.12
C THR A 229 -14.83 8.66 8.13
N HIS A 230 -13.81 9.52 8.01
CA HIS A 230 -12.49 9.37 8.64
C HIS A 230 -11.77 8.02 8.37
N ASN A 231 -12.38 7.10 7.63
CA ASN A 231 -11.80 5.84 7.20
C ASN A 231 -11.41 5.91 5.73
N LYS A 232 -10.15 5.57 5.43
CA LYS A 232 -9.71 5.48 4.03
C LYS A 232 -10.48 4.37 3.31
N LYS A 233 -11.38 4.77 2.41
CA LYS A 233 -12.10 3.92 1.46
C LYS A 233 -13.13 2.98 2.10
N GLN A 234 -14.22 3.55 2.60
CA GLN A 234 -15.35 2.81 3.16
C GLN A 234 -16.26 2.26 2.05
N LYS A 235 -16.80 1.05 2.27
CA LYS A 235 -17.74 0.40 1.35
C LYS A 235 -18.81 -0.37 2.10
N ARG A 236 -20.07 -0.16 1.73
CA ARG A 236 -21.22 -0.96 2.16
C ARG A 236 -22.27 -0.97 1.05
N ASN A 237 -22.43 -2.09 0.35
CA ASN A 237 -23.33 -2.23 -0.81
C ASN A 237 -23.00 -1.21 -1.92
N ASN A 238 -23.98 -0.42 -2.36
CA ASN A 238 -23.82 0.66 -3.33
C ASN A 238 -23.37 1.99 -2.70
N CYS A 239 -23.05 2.02 -1.40
CA CYS A 239 -22.44 3.17 -0.75
C CYS A 239 -20.92 2.98 -0.72
N VAL A 240 -20.17 3.91 -1.31
CA VAL A 240 -18.70 3.89 -1.38
C VAL A 240 -18.08 5.25 -1.11
N SER A 241 -16.92 5.28 -0.43
CA SER A 241 -16.13 6.49 -0.21
C SER A 241 -14.69 6.34 -0.72
N SER A 242 -14.05 7.48 -1.03
CA SER A 242 -12.61 7.60 -1.21
C SER A 242 -12.21 8.98 -0.74
N GLN A 243 -11.35 9.02 0.28
CA GLN A 243 -11.01 10.25 0.99
C GLN A 243 -9.52 10.22 1.35
N GLN A 244 -8.90 11.40 1.43
CA GLN A 244 -7.49 11.53 1.83
C GLN A 244 -7.35 11.56 3.35
N GLY A 245 -8.27 12.22 4.05
CA GLY A 245 -8.35 12.27 5.51
C GLY A 245 -7.26 13.14 6.15
N TYR A 246 -7.39 13.40 7.46
CA TYR A 246 -6.44 14.16 8.30
C TYR A 246 -5.14 13.39 8.63
N ASP A 247 -4.73 12.44 7.78
CA ASP A 247 -3.47 11.76 7.99
C ASP A 247 -2.37 12.77 7.73
N GLY A 248 -1.79 13.36 8.79
CA GLY A 248 -0.71 14.36 8.81
C GLY A 248 0.61 13.95 8.13
N ASN A 249 0.52 13.06 7.14
CA ASN A 249 1.54 12.85 6.14
C ASN A 249 1.47 13.99 5.14
N ASN A 250 2.58 14.74 5.05
CA ASN A 250 2.85 15.68 3.97
C ASN A 250 2.92 14.92 2.64
N TYR A 251 1.77 14.57 2.07
CA TYR A 251 1.69 14.03 0.73
C TYR A 251 2.03 15.17 -0.23
N VAL A 252 3.21 15.05 -0.84
CA VAL A 252 3.66 15.87 -1.97
C VAL A 252 3.37 15.12 -3.28
N SER A 253 2.47 14.10 -3.27
CA SER A 253 2.02 13.51 -4.53
C SER A 253 0.66 12.85 -4.57
N TYR A 254 -0.21 13.33 -5.47
CA TYR A 254 -1.46 12.68 -5.85
C TYR A 254 -1.25 11.69 -7.01
N GLY A 255 -1.91 10.52 -6.91
CA GLY A 255 -1.93 9.49 -7.94
C GLY A 255 -3.31 8.87 -8.14
N ILE A 256 -3.41 7.96 -9.10
CA ILE A 256 -4.68 7.26 -9.42
C ILE A 256 -5.27 6.55 -8.19
N ASP A 257 -4.41 6.03 -7.33
CA ASP A 257 -4.80 5.20 -6.18
C ASP A 257 -5.45 6.02 -5.05
N ASP A 258 -5.42 7.35 -5.14
CA ASP A 258 -6.08 8.27 -4.21
C ASP A 258 -7.59 8.42 -4.44
N PHE A 259 -8.04 7.99 -5.62
CA PHE A 259 -9.42 8.13 -6.07
C PHE A 259 -10.17 6.81 -5.98
N GLY A 260 -11.47 6.91 -5.70
CA GLY A 260 -12.41 5.84 -5.99
C GLY A 260 -12.77 5.90 -7.47
N ILE A 261 -12.86 4.75 -8.14
CA ILE A 261 -13.14 4.71 -9.59
C ILE A 261 -14.32 3.80 -9.87
N LEU A 262 -15.39 4.33 -10.47
CA LEU A 262 -16.45 3.52 -11.05
C LEU A 262 -16.25 3.36 -12.55
N CYS A 263 -16.25 2.12 -13.03
CA CYS A 263 -16.12 1.79 -14.44
C CYS A 263 -17.29 0.95 -14.95
N PRO A 264 -17.78 1.18 -16.18
CA PRO A 264 -18.77 0.31 -16.82
C PRO A 264 -18.33 -1.16 -16.85
N LYS A 265 -19.26 -2.09 -16.60
CA LYS A 265 -19.00 -3.54 -16.47
C LYS A 265 -18.29 -4.15 -17.68
N LYS A 266 -18.62 -3.67 -18.88
CA LYS A 266 -18.02 -4.11 -20.15
C LYS A 266 -16.52 -3.78 -20.25
N LEU A 267 -16.03 -2.74 -19.57
CA LEU A 267 -14.59 -2.42 -19.60
C LEU A 267 -13.73 -3.50 -18.92
N LEU A 268 -14.24 -4.17 -17.88
CA LEU A 268 -13.47 -5.21 -17.17
C LEU A 268 -13.55 -6.60 -17.79
N THR A 269 -14.60 -6.90 -18.55
CA THR A 269 -14.84 -8.26 -19.07
C THR A 269 -14.01 -8.63 -20.31
N GLY A 270 -13.11 -7.76 -20.76
CA GLY A 270 -12.23 -8.08 -21.88
C GLY A 270 -11.09 -7.10 -22.15
N THR A 271 -10.93 -6.04 -21.34
CA THR A 271 -9.97 -4.96 -21.63
C THR A 271 -9.10 -4.54 -20.44
N ILE A 272 -9.00 -5.38 -19.39
CA ILE A 272 -7.78 -5.48 -18.56
C ILE A 272 -6.93 -6.66 -19.07
N ILE A 273 -6.81 -6.79 -20.39
CA ILE A 273 -5.80 -7.61 -21.05
C ILE A 273 -5.28 -6.81 -22.25
N SER A 274 -4.82 -5.58 -21.99
CA SER A 274 -3.79 -4.95 -22.83
C SER A 274 -2.85 -4.06 -22.01
N CYS A 275 -2.80 -4.26 -20.69
CA CYS A 275 -1.67 -3.78 -19.92
C CYS A 275 -0.49 -4.66 -20.33
N LYS A 276 0.36 -4.13 -21.22
CA LYS A 276 1.75 -4.58 -21.37
C LYS A 276 2.27 -4.93 -19.95
N ASP A 277 3.03 -6.02 -19.81
CA ASP A 277 3.60 -6.68 -18.59
C ASP A 277 4.05 -5.82 -17.36
N TYR A 278 3.93 -4.49 -17.40
CA TYR A 278 4.46 -3.51 -16.45
C TYR A 278 3.90 -3.64 -15.02
N GLY A 279 2.61 -3.93 -14.82
CA GLY A 279 2.00 -3.87 -13.48
C GLY A 279 2.45 -4.97 -12.51
N LEU A 280 2.63 -6.20 -13.00
CA LEU A 280 3.10 -7.33 -12.19
C LEU A 280 4.59 -7.19 -11.84
N MET A 281 5.40 -6.71 -12.79
CA MET A 281 6.85 -6.57 -12.62
C MET A 281 7.23 -5.41 -11.70
N GLU A 282 6.38 -4.40 -11.51
CA GLU A 282 6.54 -3.36 -10.47
C GLU A 282 6.60 -3.93 -9.05
N LEU A 283 5.98 -5.09 -8.81
CA LEU A 283 6.03 -5.77 -7.52
C LEU A 283 7.37 -6.45 -7.27
N TYR A 284 8.20 -6.57 -8.30
CA TYR A 284 9.55 -7.08 -8.23
C TYR A 284 10.55 -5.92 -8.14
N LYS A 285 11.44 -5.97 -7.14
CA LYS A 285 12.55 -5.04 -7.04
C LYS A 285 13.84 -5.82 -7.07
N SER A 286 14.59 -5.63 -8.16
CA SER A 286 15.92 -6.23 -8.28
C SER A 286 16.79 -5.77 -7.13
N LYS A 287 17.39 -6.74 -6.45
CA LYS A 287 18.45 -6.53 -5.47
C LYS A 287 19.74 -7.17 -5.95
N LYS A 288 19.98 -7.20 -7.28
CA LYS A 288 21.23 -7.68 -7.86
C LYS A 288 22.40 -7.07 -7.10
N ILE A 289 23.15 -7.92 -6.40
CA ILE A 289 24.29 -7.51 -5.58
C ILE A 289 25.48 -7.38 -6.52
N LEU A 290 25.51 -6.28 -7.26
CA LEU A 290 26.67 -5.91 -8.06
C LEU A 290 27.44 -4.85 -7.28
N ASN A 291 28.47 -5.31 -6.57
CA ASN A 291 29.65 -4.54 -6.15
C ASN A 291 29.54 -3.47 -5.05
N GLU A 292 28.42 -3.32 -4.32
CA GLU A 292 28.37 -2.44 -3.14
C GLU A 292 28.55 -3.22 -1.83
N GLU A 293 29.35 -2.68 -0.89
CA GLU A 293 29.58 -3.24 0.44
C GLU A 293 28.28 -3.35 1.25
N ILE A 294 27.55 -4.44 1.09
CA ILE A 294 26.35 -4.69 1.89
C ILE A 294 26.75 -5.00 3.32
N SER A 295 26.15 -4.28 4.27
CA SER A 295 26.35 -4.55 5.68
C SER A 295 26.01 -6.01 6.02
N LYS A 296 26.80 -6.64 6.90
CA LYS A 296 26.53 -7.99 7.44
C LYS A 296 25.08 -8.13 7.98
N SER A 297 24.46 -7.03 8.38
CA SER A 297 23.08 -6.98 8.85
C SER A 297 22.05 -7.27 7.75
N GLU A 298 22.23 -6.75 6.54
CA GLU A 298 21.30 -6.96 5.42
C GLU A 298 21.46 -8.38 4.84
N VAL A 299 22.68 -8.91 4.78
CA VAL A 299 22.91 -10.34 4.46
C VAL A 299 22.17 -11.25 5.43
N LYS A 300 22.20 -10.95 6.74
CA LYS A 300 21.45 -11.70 7.76
C LYS A 300 19.93 -11.61 7.54
N LYS A 301 19.42 -10.43 7.16
CA LYS A 301 17.98 -10.25 6.82
C LYS A 301 17.60 -11.03 5.56
N ILE A 302 18.42 -10.98 4.49
CA ILE A 302 18.21 -11.72 3.24
C ILE A 302 18.17 -13.23 3.51
N LYS A 303 19.09 -13.75 4.32
CA LYS A 303 19.14 -15.17 4.71
C LYS A 303 17.86 -15.65 5.41
N GLN A 304 17.10 -14.76 6.05
CA GLN A 304 15.89 -15.11 6.80
C GLN A 304 14.58 -14.86 6.05
N ARG A 305 14.45 -13.79 5.25
CA ARG A 305 13.15 -13.32 4.77
C ARG A 305 12.47 -14.21 3.71
N GLY A 306 13.23 -14.81 2.79
CA GLY A 306 12.63 -15.61 1.70
C GLY A 306 11.94 -16.88 2.19
N TYR A 307 12.49 -17.55 3.22
CA TYR A 307 11.85 -18.72 3.83
C TYR A 307 10.59 -18.38 4.63
N ARG A 308 10.56 -17.21 5.29
CA ARG A 308 9.33 -16.74 5.95
C ARG A 308 8.20 -16.57 4.93
N ARG A 309 8.53 -16.00 3.75
CA ARG A 309 7.55 -15.87 2.66
C ARG A 309 7.13 -17.24 2.12
N CYS A 310 8.06 -18.17 1.88
CA CYS A 310 7.72 -19.54 1.46
C CYS A 310 6.74 -20.21 2.43
N ARG A 311 7.00 -20.11 3.75
CA ARG A 311 6.12 -20.66 4.79
C ARG A 311 4.74 -20.00 4.81
N ALA A 312 4.69 -18.68 4.66
CA ALA A 312 3.42 -17.95 4.58
C ALA A 312 2.60 -18.30 3.34
N ASN A 313 3.21 -18.92 2.32
CA ASN A 313 2.56 -19.32 1.07
C ASN A 313 2.60 -20.85 0.86
N ALA A 314 2.81 -21.62 1.93
CA ALA A 314 2.99 -23.07 1.83
C ALA A 314 1.75 -23.78 1.24
N ASP A 315 0.57 -23.33 1.61
CA ASP A 315 -0.71 -23.83 1.12
C ASP A 315 -0.97 -23.45 -0.34
N ILE A 316 -0.57 -22.24 -0.76
CA ILE A 316 -0.61 -21.82 -2.16
C ILE A 316 0.29 -22.72 -3.01
N LEU A 317 1.52 -22.98 -2.54
CA LEU A 317 2.47 -23.83 -3.24
C LEU A 317 1.96 -25.27 -3.38
N ASP A 318 1.34 -25.81 -2.31
CA ASP A 318 0.71 -27.12 -2.34
C ASP A 318 -0.44 -27.18 -3.35
N ASN A 319 -1.35 -26.19 -3.30
CA ASN A 319 -2.49 -26.15 -4.20
C ASN A 319 -2.10 -25.94 -5.66
N LEU A 320 -1.07 -25.13 -5.94
CA LEU A 320 -0.55 -24.96 -7.30
C LEU A 320 0.10 -26.24 -7.84
N ALA A 321 0.76 -27.03 -6.99
CA ALA A 321 1.38 -28.28 -7.39
C ALA A 321 0.36 -29.41 -7.63
N ASN A 322 -0.72 -29.47 -6.84
CA ASN A 322 -1.55 -30.69 -6.75
C ASN A 322 -2.95 -30.47 -7.30
N ASN A 323 -3.48 -29.29 -7.07
CA ASN A 323 -4.85 -28.92 -7.39
C ASN A 323 -4.91 -27.55 -8.10
N PRO A 324 -4.09 -27.29 -9.14
CA PRO A 324 -3.99 -25.97 -9.76
C PRO A 324 -5.33 -25.44 -10.26
N ILE A 325 -6.19 -26.32 -10.79
CA ILE A 325 -7.54 -25.95 -11.25
C ILE A 325 -8.38 -25.43 -10.07
N LYS A 326 -8.45 -26.18 -8.96
CA LYS A 326 -9.21 -25.77 -7.77
C LYS A 326 -8.66 -24.47 -7.16
N TYR A 327 -7.34 -24.29 -7.19
CA TYR A 327 -6.68 -23.06 -6.77
C TYR A 327 -7.18 -21.86 -7.59
N ILE A 328 -7.05 -21.94 -8.92
CA ILE A 328 -7.46 -20.88 -9.84
C ILE A 328 -8.96 -20.60 -9.70
N GLU A 329 -9.80 -21.64 -9.63
CA GLU A 329 -11.24 -21.50 -9.43
C GLU A 329 -11.59 -20.79 -8.11
N ARG A 330 -10.90 -21.12 -7.02
CA ARG A 330 -11.12 -20.43 -5.74
C ARG A 330 -10.77 -18.96 -5.83
N CYS A 331 -9.62 -18.63 -6.40
CA CYS A 331 -9.21 -17.24 -6.62
C CYS A 331 -10.23 -16.48 -7.48
N LYS A 332 -10.70 -17.09 -8.59
CA LYS A 332 -11.75 -16.53 -9.46
C LYS A 332 -13.08 -16.34 -8.71
N ARG A 333 -13.48 -17.28 -7.84
CA ARG A 333 -14.70 -17.14 -7.01
C ARG A 333 -14.61 -15.97 -6.02
N ILE A 334 -13.45 -15.80 -5.39
CA ILE A 334 -13.21 -14.68 -4.47
C ILE A 334 -13.24 -13.38 -5.29
N LEU A 335 -12.50 -13.27 -6.40
CA LEU A 335 -12.58 -12.09 -7.27
C LEU A 335 -14.00 -11.78 -7.75
N ALA A 336 -14.77 -12.80 -8.14
CA ALA A 336 -16.17 -12.63 -8.51
C ALA A 336 -17.04 -12.09 -7.36
N SER A 337 -16.69 -12.34 -6.10
CA SER A 337 -17.37 -11.73 -4.95
C SER A 337 -17.08 -10.23 -4.83
N TYR A 338 -15.86 -9.79 -5.18
CA TYR A 338 -15.51 -8.38 -5.30
C TYR A 338 -16.19 -7.71 -6.51
N GLU A 339 -16.47 -8.46 -7.59
CA GLU A 339 -17.21 -8.01 -8.78
C GLU A 339 -18.74 -7.96 -8.58
N LYS A 340 -19.29 -8.59 -7.52
CA LYS A 340 -20.74 -8.69 -7.29
C LYS A 340 -21.43 -7.34 -7.05
N ASP A 341 -20.71 -6.32 -6.62
CA ASP A 341 -21.24 -4.97 -6.42
C ASP A 341 -21.28 -4.18 -7.73
N THR A 342 -21.99 -4.73 -8.72
CA THR A 342 -22.35 -3.97 -9.93
C THR A 342 -23.71 -3.34 -9.72
N TYR A 343 -23.74 -2.01 -9.76
CA TYR A 343 -24.98 -1.22 -9.77
C TYR A 343 -25.01 -0.41 -11.06
N ILE A 344 -26.20 -0.25 -11.67
CA ILE A 344 -26.40 0.52 -12.91
C ILE A 344 -25.49 0.15 -14.10
N GLY A 345 -24.90 -1.05 -14.10
CA GLY A 345 -23.92 -1.47 -15.11
C GLY A 345 -22.51 -0.92 -14.87
N TYR A 346 -22.23 -0.37 -13.69
CA TYR A 346 -20.96 0.13 -13.23
C TYR A 346 -20.47 -0.68 -12.03
N GLN A 347 -19.15 -0.84 -11.92
CA GLN A 347 -18.50 -1.49 -10.79
C GLN A 347 -17.44 -0.57 -10.19
N LEU A 348 -17.26 -0.66 -8.87
CA LEU A 348 -16.17 0.02 -8.18
C LEU A 348 -14.86 -0.74 -8.39
N LEU A 349 -13.89 -0.06 -8.95
CA LEU A 349 -12.51 -0.49 -8.99
C LEU A 349 -11.82 -0.18 -7.66
N ASN A 350 -11.91 -1.12 -6.73
CA ASN A 350 -11.13 -1.08 -5.50
C ASN A 350 -9.67 -1.27 -5.84
N ASN A 351 -8.91 -0.18 -5.84
CA ASN A 351 -7.46 -0.21 -6.03
C ASN A 351 -7.13 -0.89 -7.38
N VAL A 352 -7.49 -0.22 -8.50
CA VAL A 352 -7.41 -0.73 -9.88
C VAL A 352 -6.14 -1.56 -10.12
N LYS A 353 -4.99 -1.06 -9.64
CA LYS A 353 -3.69 -1.73 -9.76
C LYS A 353 -3.61 -3.05 -9.00
N LEU A 354 -4.17 -3.16 -7.80
CA LEU A 354 -4.11 -4.39 -7.00
C LEU A 354 -4.95 -5.51 -7.61
N LEU A 355 -6.18 -5.20 -8.03
CA LEU A 355 -7.03 -6.18 -8.71
C LEU A 355 -6.43 -6.58 -10.06
N ASP A 356 -5.96 -5.60 -10.85
CA ASP A 356 -5.26 -5.85 -12.12
C ASP A 356 -4.03 -6.77 -11.91
N ARG A 357 -3.20 -6.52 -10.90
CA ARG A 357 -2.07 -7.40 -10.54
C ARG A 357 -2.50 -8.83 -10.26
N ILE A 358 -3.64 -9.04 -9.58
CA ILE A 358 -4.17 -10.40 -9.34
C ILE A 358 -4.71 -11.02 -10.62
N TYR A 359 -5.45 -10.28 -11.45
CA TYR A 359 -5.95 -10.81 -12.73
C TYR A 359 -4.79 -11.18 -13.66
N GLN A 360 -3.75 -10.33 -13.76
CA GLN A 360 -2.53 -10.63 -14.51
C GLN A 360 -1.84 -11.88 -13.97
N ALA A 361 -1.69 -11.98 -12.65
CA ALA A 361 -1.10 -13.16 -12.02
C ALA A 361 -1.90 -14.44 -12.33
N LEU A 362 -3.22 -14.41 -12.20
CA LEU A 362 -4.07 -15.57 -12.49
C LEU A 362 -4.09 -15.94 -13.97
N PHE A 363 -4.12 -14.94 -14.86
CA PHE A 363 -4.07 -15.14 -16.30
C PHE A 363 -2.76 -15.82 -16.71
N TYR A 364 -1.63 -15.33 -16.21
CA TYR A 364 -0.33 -15.94 -16.45
C TYR A 364 -0.28 -17.37 -15.89
N LEU A 365 -0.70 -17.59 -14.64
CA LEU A 365 -0.73 -18.94 -14.05
C LEU A 365 -1.59 -19.90 -14.88
N GLU A 366 -2.79 -19.49 -15.28
CA GLU A 366 -3.70 -20.32 -16.07
C GLU A 366 -3.08 -20.72 -17.42
N ARG A 367 -2.51 -19.76 -18.15
CA ARG A 367 -1.85 -20.03 -19.43
C ARG A 367 -0.60 -20.88 -19.30
N CYS A 368 0.18 -20.63 -18.26
CA CYS A 368 1.38 -21.37 -17.96
C CYS A 368 1.05 -22.83 -17.59
N LEU A 369 0.02 -23.05 -16.76
CA LEU A 369 -0.40 -24.37 -16.30
C LEU A 369 -1.08 -25.19 -17.41
N CYS A 370 -1.73 -24.55 -18.39
CA CYS A 370 -2.30 -25.24 -19.56
C CYS A 370 -1.33 -25.37 -20.74
N GLY A 371 -0.08 -24.94 -20.60
CA GLY A 371 0.96 -25.03 -21.64
C GLY A 371 0.81 -24.02 -22.80
N ALA A 372 -0.08 -23.04 -22.68
CA ALA A 372 -0.31 -22.00 -23.68
C ALA A 372 0.69 -20.83 -23.59
N GLU A 373 1.57 -20.82 -22.60
CA GLU A 373 2.63 -19.83 -22.41
C GLU A 373 3.92 -20.51 -21.95
N LYS A 374 5.07 -20.00 -22.40
CA LYS A 374 6.38 -20.55 -22.02
C LYS A 374 6.61 -20.32 -20.53
N PHE A 375 7.00 -21.38 -19.82
CA PHE A 375 7.30 -21.31 -18.39
C PHE A 375 8.48 -20.35 -18.11
N ASP A 376 8.18 -19.21 -17.50
CA ASP A 376 9.13 -18.30 -16.88
C ASP A 376 8.95 -18.40 -15.35
N VAL A 377 9.97 -18.92 -14.67
CA VAL A 377 9.92 -19.15 -13.21
C VAL A 377 9.74 -17.84 -12.43
N LYS A 378 10.36 -16.75 -12.88
CA LYS A 378 10.24 -15.46 -12.19
C LYS A 378 8.81 -14.95 -12.27
N LYS A 379 8.23 -14.93 -13.47
CA LYS A 379 6.81 -14.56 -13.67
C LYS A 379 5.88 -15.51 -12.91
N PHE A 380 6.18 -16.81 -12.89
CA PHE A 380 5.39 -17.81 -12.19
C PHE A 380 5.36 -17.58 -10.67
N ILE A 381 6.52 -17.33 -10.06
CA ILE A 381 6.60 -17.13 -8.61
C ILE A 381 5.98 -15.81 -8.19
N ILE A 382 6.21 -14.74 -8.96
CA ILE A 382 5.54 -13.46 -8.70
C ILE A 382 4.03 -13.67 -8.76
N SER A 383 3.54 -14.35 -9.81
CA SER A 383 2.12 -14.63 -9.96
C SER A 383 1.56 -15.46 -8.81
N ALA A 384 2.24 -16.53 -8.39
CA ALA A 384 1.84 -17.38 -7.27
C ALA A 384 1.69 -16.60 -5.95
N VAL A 385 2.67 -15.73 -5.64
CA VAL A 385 2.64 -14.89 -4.43
C VAL A 385 1.50 -13.88 -4.49
N VAL A 386 1.28 -13.26 -5.65
CA VAL A 386 0.26 -12.22 -5.83
C VAL A 386 -1.15 -12.81 -5.80
N SER A 387 -1.39 -13.91 -6.51
CA SER A 387 -2.68 -14.61 -6.48
C SER A 387 -2.97 -15.22 -5.11
N GLY A 388 -1.94 -15.46 -4.29
CA GLY A 388 -2.07 -15.88 -2.90
C GLY A 388 -2.95 -14.96 -2.06
N TYR A 389 -2.83 -13.64 -2.25
CA TYR A 389 -3.69 -12.69 -1.56
C TYR A 389 -5.16 -12.81 -1.95
N ALA A 390 -5.48 -13.22 -3.18
CA ALA A 390 -6.86 -13.57 -3.53
C ALA A 390 -7.27 -14.88 -2.87
N TYR A 391 -6.43 -15.90 -2.91
CA TYR A 391 -6.72 -17.22 -2.32
C TYR A 391 -7.09 -17.14 -0.82
N HIS A 392 -6.41 -16.25 -0.09
CA HIS A 392 -6.61 -15.98 1.33
C HIS A 392 -7.63 -14.88 1.66
N ASP A 393 -8.36 -14.35 0.68
CA ASP A 393 -9.32 -13.24 0.87
C ASP A 393 -8.68 -11.98 1.51
N ALA A 394 -7.45 -11.69 1.10
CA ALA A 394 -6.59 -10.65 1.66
C ALA A 394 -6.19 -9.58 0.61
N ILE A 395 -6.99 -9.40 -0.45
CA ILE A 395 -6.66 -8.54 -1.62
C ILE A 395 -6.23 -7.12 -1.22
N GLY A 396 -6.88 -6.52 -0.21
CA GLY A 396 -6.56 -5.18 0.27
C GLY A 396 -5.14 -5.03 0.82
N TYR A 397 -4.50 -6.12 1.23
CA TYR A 397 -3.17 -6.12 1.83
C TYR A 397 -2.02 -6.16 0.82
N ILE A 398 -2.27 -6.35 -0.48
CA ILE A 398 -1.20 -6.38 -1.50
C ILE A 398 -0.44 -5.05 -1.52
N GLY A 399 -1.12 -3.91 -1.28
CA GLY A 399 -0.48 -2.60 -1.24
C GLY A 399 0.62 -2.47 -0.17
N TRP A 400 0.52 -3.26 0.90
CA TRP A 400 1.52 -3.31 1.98
C TRP A 400 2.51 -4.48 1.82
N MET A 401 2.43 -5.24 0.72
CA MET A 401 3.34 -6.33 0.46
C MET A 401 4.76 -5.79 0.21
N ARG A 402 5.75 -6.30 0.94
CA ARG A 402 7.16 -6.06 0.61
C ARG A 402 7.43 -6.51 -0.85
N PRO A 403 8.12 -5.72 -1.68
CA PRO A 403 8.51 -6.15 -3.02
C PRO A 403 9.21 -7.51 -3.03
N ILE A 404 8.95 -8.30 -4.07
CA ILE A 404 9.57 -9.60 -4.33
C ILE A 404 10.97 -9.35 -4.88
N ASP A 405 11.97 -10.10 -4.40
CA ASP A 405 13.36 -10.03 -4.87
C ASP A 405 13.84 -11.38 -5.41
N GLU A 406 15.05 -11.41 -5.99
CA GLU A 406 15.69 -12.60 -6.55
C GLU A 406 15.82 -13.73 -5.53
N TYR A 407 16.09 -13.40 -4.27
CA TYR A 407 16.26 -14.38 -3.21
C TYR A 407 14.94 -15.02 -2.77
N ASP A 408 13.82 -14.34 -2.97
CA ASP A 408 12.50 -14.94 -2.83
C ASP A 408 12.26 -15.90 -3.99
N ILE A 409 12.51 -15.47 -5.23
CA ILE A 409 12.33 -16.29 -6.45
C ILE A 409 13.13 -17.59 -6.37
N VAL A 410 14.43 -17.52 -6.10
CA VAL A 410 15.29 -18.72 -6.03
C VAL A 410 14.81 -19.71 -4.97
N ARG A 411 14.39 -19.22 -3.79
CA ARG A 411 13.93 -20.09 -2.70
C ARG A 411 12.58 -20.73 -2.98
N PHE A 412 11.63 -19.95 -3.52
CA PHE A 412 10.34 -20.48 -3.95
C PHE A 412 10.53 -21.56 -5.01
N TYR A 413 11.42 -21.33 -5.97
CA TYR A 413 11.75 -22.30 -7.01
C TYR A 413 12.31 -23.60 -6.41
N PHE A 414 13.25 -23.52 -5.45
CA PHE A 414 13.78 -24.74 -4.82
C PHE A 414 12.74 -25.51 -4.03
N VAL A 415 11.79 -24.83 -3.40
CA VAL A 415 10.65 -25.49 -2.74
C VAL A 415 9.82 -26.22 -3.79
N LEU A 416 9.47 -25.57 -4.91
CA LEU A 416 8.71 -26.18 -6.00
C LEU A 416 9.43 -27.39 -6.60
N LEU A 417 10.75 -27.33 -6.82
CA LEU A 417 11.54 -28.47 -7.31
C LEU A 417 11.51 -29.64 -6.31
N THR A 418 11.63 -29.33 -5.02
CA THR A 418 11.57 -30.36 -3.96
C THR A 418 10.20 -31.03 -3.94
N VAL A 419 9.12 -30.25 -4.02
CA VAL A 419 7.75 -30.77 -4.10
C VAL A 419 7.54 -31.63 -5.33
N LYS A 420 8.00 -31.15 -6.50
CA LYS A 420 7.89 -31.89 -7.77
C LYS A 420 8.62 -33.22 -7.75
N LYS A 421 9.79 -33.31 -7.11
CA LYS A 421 10.56 -34.56 -7.03
C LYS A 421 9.91 -35.61 -6.14
N TYR A 422 9.45 -35.19 -4.97
CA TYR A 422 8.99 -36.13 -3.93
C TYR A 422 7.48 -36.36 -3.95
N SER A 423 6.75 -35.75 -4.89
CA SER A 423 5.29 -35.70 -4.92
C SER A 423 4.71 -35.07 -3.66
N SER A 424 3.89 -34.07 -3.87
CA SER A 424 3.21 -33.32 -2.81
C SER A 424 2.24 -34.11 -1.96
N ASP A 425 1.59 -35.15 -2.51
CA ASP A 425 0.73 -36.06 -1.75
C ASP A 425 1.49 -36.80 -0.64
N GLU A 426 2.84 -36.80 -0.69
CA GLU A 426 3.75 -37.37 0.31
C GLU A 426 4.41 -36.33 1.22
N LEU A 427 4.07 -35.04 1.08
CA LEU A 427 4.77 -33.94 1.77
C LEU A 427 3.82 -33.01 2.54
N TRP A 428 4.08 -32.82 3.83
CA TRP A 428 3.46 -31.71 4.57
C TRP A 428 4.22 -30.39 4.40
N LEU A 429 3.71 -29.52 3.53
CA LEU A 429 4.30 -28.21 3.23
C LEU A 429 4.24 -27.18 4.39
N GLY A 430 3.51 -27.46 5.47
CA GLY A 430 3.55 -26.62 6.68
C GLY A 430 4.91 -26.62 7.41
N LYS A 431 5.83 -27.52 7.03
CA LYS A 431 7.15 -27.74 7.64
C LYS A 431 8.33 -27.28 6.76
N ILE A 432 8.22 -26.16 6.04
CA ILE A 432 9.35 -25.62 5.27
C ILE A 432 10.43 -25.04 6.21
N GLN A 433 11.63 -25.61 6.12
CA GLN A 433 12.82 -25.20 6.88
C GLN A 433 14.02 -25.04 5.95
N ARG A 434 15.10 -24.44 6.46
CA ARG A 434 16.38 -24.40 5.75
C ARG A 434 17.23 -25.58 6.19
N HIS A 435 17.95 -26.19 5.25
CA HIS A 435 18.95 -27.20 5.57
C HIS A 435 20.09 -26.55 6.38
N ALA A 436 20.70 -27.31 7.30
CA ALA A 436 21.75 -26.79 8.19
C ALA A 436 23.05 -26.46 7.44
N SER A 437 23.42 -27.30 6.47
CA SER A 437 24.73 -27.27 5.80
C SER A 437 24.73 -27.34 4.27
N ARG A 438 23.57 -27.58 3.62
CA ARG A 438 23.49 -27.66 2.16
C ARG A 438 23.03 -26.30 1.67
N TYR A 439 23.85 -25.66 0.85
CA TYR A 439 23.58 -24.36 0.27
C TYR A 439 24.22 -24.24 -1.10
N ILE A 440 23.71 -23.30 -1.89
CA ILE A 440 24.42 -22.75 -3.05
C ILE A 440 24.84 -21.32 -2.73
N ASN A 441 25.93 -20.85 -3.34
CA ASN A 441 26.26 -19.44 -3.31
C ASN A 441 25.58 -18.74 -4.49
N PHE A 442 24.78 -17.72 -4.21
CA PHE A 442 24.12 -16.91 -5.23
C PHE A 442 24.35 -15.43 -4.92
N GLU A 443 25.05 -14.74 -5.81
CA GLU A 443 25.42 -13.32 -5.69
C GLU A 443 25.96 -12.94 -4.30
N ASN A 444 26.94 -13.70 -3.79
CA ASN A 444 27.58 -13.52 -2.47
C ASN A 444 26.70 -13.82 -1.24
N VAL A 445 25.56 -14.49 -1.42
CA VAL A 445 24.72 -14.96 -0.32
C VAL A 445 24.58 -16.49 -0.37
N ASP A 446 24.85 -17.14 0.75
CA ASP A 446 24.54 -18.56 0.90
C ASP A 446 23.01 -18.76 0.96
N ILE A 447 22.46 -19.34 -0.09
CA ILE A 447 21.08 -19.81 -0.14
C ILE A 447 21.08 -21.28 0.24
N TYR A 448 20.72 -21.54 1.49
CA TYR A 448 20.52 -22.89 1.97
C TYR A 448 19.40 -23.58 1.17
N LEU A 449 19.46 -24.91 1.09
CA LEU A 449 18.44 -25.69 0.40
C LEU A 449 17.20 -25.84 1.30
N PRO A 450 15.98 -25.81 0.74
CA PRO A 450 14.77 -26.06 1.52
C PRO A 450 14.69 -27.52 1.95
N VAL A 451 14.28 -27.72 3.20
CA VAL A 451 13.82 -29.00 3.71
C VAL A 451 12.30 -28.92 3.80
N VAL A 452 11.61 -29.76 3.04
CA VAL A 452 10.15 -29.85 3.01
C VAL A 452 9.78 -31.21 3.60
N ASP A 453 9.15 -31.19 4.77
CA ASP A 453 8.77 -32.41 5.49
C ASP A 453 9.90 -33.45 5.65
N GLY A 454 11.10 -32.94 5.97
CA GLY A 454 12.31 -33.77 6.11
C GLY A 454 12.98 -34.19 4.79
N LYS A 455 12.37 -33.92 3.63
CA LYS A 455 12.93 -34.18 2.30
C LYS A 455 13.67 -32.96 1.77
N CYS A 456 14.77 -33.18 1.07
CA CYS A 456 15.63 -32.13 0.54
C CYS A 456 16.39 -32.67 -0.68
N LEU A 457 16.43 -31.89 -1.75
CA LEU A 457 17.26 -32.17 -2.92
C LEU A 457 18.75 -32.19 -2.56
N SER A 458 19.55 -32.85 -3.39
CA SER A 458 21.00 -32.65 -3.38
C SER A 458 21.37 -31.32 -4.05
N VAL A 459 22.58 -30.85 -3.80
CA VAL A 459 23.10 -29.62 -4.42
C VAL A 459 23.22 -29.79 -5.93
N ASP A 460 23.72 -30.95 -6.38
CA ASP A 460 23.90 -31.26 -7.80
C ASP A 460 22.57 -31.24 -8.55
N GLU A 461 21.53 -31.88 -7.99
CA GLU A 461 20.18 -31.88 -8.58
C GLU A 461 19.59 -30.47 -8.73
N ILE A 462 19.89 -29.56 -7.81
CA ILE A 462 19.45 -28.17 -7.92
C ILE A 462 20.22 -27.43 -9.00
N ILE A 463 21.53 -27.63 -9.09
CA ILE A 463 22.37 -27.00 -10.11
C ILE A 463 21.88 -27.42 -11.51
N ASP A 464 21.67 -28.73 -11.72
CA ASP A 464 21.14 -29.26 -12.98
C ASP A 464 19.81 -28.61 -13.36
N CYS A 465 18.90 -28.40 -12.40
CA CYS A 465 17.61 -27.75 -12.63
C CYS A 465 17.72 -26.24 -12.91
N ILE A 466 18.69 -25.54 -12.30
CA ILE A 466 18.93 -24.11 -12.56
C ILE A 466 19.47 -23.91 -13.97
N GLU A 467 20.42 -24.75 -14.38
CA GLU A 467 21.06 -24.70 -15.69
C GLU A 467 20.06 -25.02 -16.82
N LYS A 468 19.24 -26.06 -16.61
CA LYS A 468 18.21 -26.47 -17.58
C LYS A 468 17.13 -25.41 -17.79
N ASP A 469 16.69 -24.75 -16.73
CA ASP A 469 15.59 -23.79 -16.78
C ASP A 469 16.06 -22.34 -17.04
N GLN A 470 17.35 -22.14 -17.37
CA GLN A 470 17.97 -20.87 -17.76
C GLN A 470 17.67 -19.70 -16.80
N MET A 471 17.58 -19.99 -15.51
CA MET A 471 17.11 -19.05 -14.49
C MET A 471 18.06 -17.89 -14.20
N ILE A 472 19.37 -18.08 -14.43
CA ILE A 472 20.45 -17.21 -13.97
C ILE A 472 21.56 -17.19 -15.05
N GLU A 473 22.06 -16.03 -15.44
CA GLU A 473 23.40 -15.94 -16.05
C GLU A 473 24.41 -16.33 -14.96
N VAL A 474 24.81 -17.60 -14.91
CA VAL A 474 25.83 -18.08 -13.98
C VAL A 474 27.18 -17.51 -14.45
N LYS A 475 27.52 -16.30 -13.99
CA LYS A 475 28.89 -15.80 -14.10
C LYS A 475 29.73 -16.54 -13.07
N ASN A 476 30.62 -17.39 -13.58
CA ASN A 476 31.60 -18.23 -12.88
C ASN A 476 31.88 -17.82 -11.42
N GLY A 477 31.39 -18.65 -10.51
CA GLY A 477 31.70 -18.64 -9.08
C GLY A 477 31.29 -19.97 -8.45
N ILE A 478 31.58 -21.09 -9.11
CA ILE A 478 31.21 -22.43 -8.65
C ILE A 478 32.19 -22.86 -7.55
N GLY A 479 31.77 -22.75 -6.30
CA GLY A 479 32.42 -23.46 -5.20
C GLY A 479 32.08 -24.94 -5.27
N LYS A 480 32.87 -25.75 -6.00
CA LYS A 480 32.84 -27.21 -5.88
C LYS A 480 33.29 -27.58 -4.46
N THR A 481 32.46 -28.30 -3.71
CA THR A 481 32.92 -29.03 -2.53
C THR A 481 33.68 -30.26 -2.99
N SER A 482 35.02 -30.21 -2.94
CA SER A 482 35.84 -31.40 -3.09
C SER A 482 35.62 -32.34 -1.89
N ARG A 483 35.29 -33.59 -2.20
CA ARG A 483 35.36 -34.73 -1.28
C ARG A 483 36.68 -34.69 -0.51
N ILE A 484 36.58 -34.76 0.82
CA ILE A 484 37.71 -34.99 1.72
C ILE A 484 38.33 -36.35 1.38
N GLN A 485 39.46 -36.35 0.68
CA GLN A 485 40.44 -37.42 0.77
C GLN A 485 41.51 -36.99 1.79
N ARG A 486 41.58 -37.73 2.90
CA ARG A 486 42.73 -37.71 3.80
C ARG A 486 43.94 -38.28 3.07
N LYS A 487 45.00 -37.49 2.88
CA LYS A 487 46.41 -37.92 3.04
C LYS A 487 47.35 -36.75 2.77
N GLY A 488 48.35 -36.61 3.66
CA GLY A 488 49.64 -36.02 3.32
C GLY A 488 49.79 -34.53 3.62
N ASN A 489 50.68 -34.23 4.56
CA ASN A 489 51.14 -32.91 4.93
C ASN A 489 51.52 -32.02 3.73
N ASN A 490 50.99 -30.80 3.71
CA ASN A 490 51.73 -29.53 3.62
C ASN A 490 50.72 -28.43 3.28
N ILE A 491 50.34 -27.63 4.28
CA ILE A 491 49.54 -26.42 4.08
C ILE A 491 50.43 -25.24 4.47
N GLU A 492 51.09 -24.63 3.49
CA GLU A 492 51.32 -23.19 3.57
C GLU A 492 49.95 -22.52 3.51
N THR A 493 49.51 -22.08 4.69
CA THR A 493 48.21 -21.44 4.86
C THR A 493 48.45 -19.94 4.78
N ILE A 494 47.96 -19.26 3.74
CA ILE A 494 47.70 -17.83 3.84
C ILE A 494 46.47 -17.69 4.75
N ARG A 495 46.72 -17.65 6.06
CA ARG A 495 45.75 -17.28 7.09
C ARG A 495 45.56 -15.77 7.04
N THR A 496 44.46 -15.28 6.50
CA THR A 496 43.91 -14.02 7.01
C THR A 496 43.28 -14.32 8.37
N SER A 497 44.07 -14.23 9.42
CA SER A 497 43.67 -14.43 10.82
C SER A 497 42.62 -13.40 11.19
N SER A 498 41.37 -13.81 11.45
CA SER A 498 40.37 -12.90 12.02
C SER A 498 40.54 -12.84 13.54
N TYR A 499 40.73 -11.65 14.13
CA TYR A 499 40.79 -11.50 15.59
C TYR A 499 39.38 -11.71 16.17
N SER A 500 39.17 -12.84 16.85
CA SER A 500 37.86 -13.27 17.31
C SER A 500 37.26 -12.28 18.31
N ASP A 501 35.94 -12.12 18.30
CA ASP A 501 35.27 -11.18 19.21
C ASP A 501 35.40 -11.61 20.68
N SER A 502 35.66 -12.90 20.94
CA SER A 502 36.01 -13.38 22.28
C SER A 502 37.39 -12.86 22.71
N LYS A 503 38.42 -13.00 21.87
CA LYS A 503 39.76 -12.45 22.13
C LYS A 503 39.71 -10.94 22.36
N LEU A 504 38.87 -10.21 21.59
CA LEU A 504 38.71 -8.76 21.73
C LEU A 504 38.02 -8.36 23.03
N ARG A 505 37.03 -9.13 23.49
CA ARG A 505 36.38 -8.89 24.79
C ARG A 505 37.36 -9.11 25.94
N THR A 506 38.11 -10.21 25.91
CA THR A 506 39.14 -10.50 26.92
C THR A 506 40.20 -9.40 26.93
N LEU A 507 40.72 -9.00 25.76
CA LEU A 507 41.71 -7.92 25.66
C LEU A 507 41.18 -6.59 26.23
N LYS A 508 39.91 -6.24 25.98
CA LYS A 508 39.29 -5.03 26.53
C LYS A 508 39.10 -5.07 28.05
N ALA A 509 38.87 -6.26 28.61
CA ALA A 509 38.78 -6.46 30.05
C ALA A 509 40.16 -6.34 30.69
N ASP A 510 41.17 -7.00 30.11
CA ASP A 510 42.54 -6.97 30.62
C ASP A 510 43.15 -5.55 30.53
N ILE A 511 42.88 -4.80 29.45
CA ILE A 511 43.27 -3.38 29.33
C ILE A 511 42.60 -2.53 30.41
N TYR A 512 41.32 -2.80 30.70
CA TYR A 512 40.60 -2.06 31.72
C TYR A 512 41.15 -2.33 33.12
N SER A 513 41.39 -3.61 33.46
CA SER A 513 42.02 -4.00 34.73
C SER A 513 43.44 -3.44 34.88
N TYR A 514 44.22 -3.36 33.79
CA TYR A 514 45.53 -2.70 33.83
C TYR A 514 45.41 -1.19 34.09
N LEU A 515 44.57 -0.51 33.32
CA LEU A 515 44.46 0.95 33.37
C LEU A 515 43.75 1.49 34.62
N GLN A 516 42.84 0.71 35.22
CA GLN A 516 42.02 1.15 36.34
C GLN A 516 42.36 0.44 37.66
N GLU A 517 42.85 -0.81 37.61
CA GLU A 517 43.08 -1.64 38.80
C GLU A 517 44.58 -1.94 39.03
N ASN A 518 45.47 -1.48 38.15
CA ASN A 518 46.91 -1.79 38.13
C ASN A 518 47.21 -3.31 38.12
N GLN A 519 46.33 -4.09 37.50
CA GLN A 519 46.47 -5.55 37.40
C GLN A 519 46.74 -5.97 35.96
N GLY A 520 47.74 -6.85 35.77
CA GLY A 520 48.12 -7.39 34.47
C GLY A 520 49.55 -7.03 34.05
N GLU A 521 50.05 -7.71 33.02
CA GLU A 521 51.40 -7.51 32.49
C GLU A 521 51.36 -6.58 31.25
N LEU A 522 52.00 -5.41 31.36
CA LEU A 522 52.02 -4.38 30.30
C LEU A 522 52.49 -4.93 28.95
N GLU A 523 53.59 -5.68 28.94
CA GLU A 523 54.20 -6.19 27.70
C GLU A 523 53.32 -7.21 26.97
N LYS A 524 52.60 -8.08 27.70
CA LYS A 524 51.60 -8.99 27.10
C LYS A 524 50.41 -8.24 26.50
N LEU A 525 50.04 -7.10 27.08
CA LEU A 525 48.96 -6.26 26.55
C LEU A 525 49.40 -5.53 25.28
N LYS A 526 50.63 -5.02 25.23
CA LYS A 526 51.22 -4.43 24.03
C LYS A 526 51.31 -5.45 22.89
N GLU A 527 51.82 -6.66 23.15
CA GLU A 527 51.92 -7.72 22.13
C GLU A 527 50.54 -8.05 21.51
N ARG A 528 49.50 -8.15 22.35
CA ARG A 528 48.12 -8.42 21.89
C ARG A 528 47.48 -7.22 21.18
N LEU A 529 47.89 -6.00 21.52
CA LEU A 529 47.47 -4.79 20.81
C LEU A 529 48.14 -4.70 19.43
N THR A 530 49.42 -5.08 19.32
CA THR A 530 50.13 -5.22 18.04
C THR A 530 49.50 -6.29 17.16
N GLU A 531 49.22 -7.48 17.70
CA GLU A 531 48.49 -8.56 16.98
C GLU A 531 47.12 -8.05 16.48
N LEU A 532 46.40 -7.27 17.30
CA LEU A 532 45.12 -6.68 16.90
C LEU A 532 45.28 -5.63 15.80
N ARG A 533 46.32 -4.80 15.84
CA ARG A 533 46.59 -3.75 14.85
C ARG A 533 46.92 -4.36 13.49
N GLU A 534 47.79 -5.38 13.47
CA GLU A 534 48.16 -6.12 12.26
C GLU A 534 46.96 -6.84 11.62
N ILE A 535 46.07 -7.40 12.45
CA ILE A 535 44.90 -8.13 11.97
C ILE A 535 43.76 -7.20 11.56
N SER A 536 43.55 -6.10 12.28
CA SER A 536 42.40 -5.21 12.11
C SER A 536 42.64 -3.84 12.74
N GLU A 537 43.33 -2.96 12.02
CA GLU A 537 43.58 -1.56 12.39
C GLU A 537 42.31 -0.82 12.87
N LYS A 538 41.17 -1.02 12.21
CA LYS A 538 39.88 -0.43 12.62
C LYS A 538 39.44 -0.84 14.04
N LYS A 539 39.72 -2.07 14.46
CA LYS A 539 39.40 -2.56 15.81
C LYS A 539 40.40 -2.04 16.83
N TYR A 540 41.69 -1.95 16.46
CA TYR A 540 42.73 -1.33 17.27
C TYR A 540 42.38 0.14 17.57
N MET A 541 42.09 0.95 16.55
CA MET A 541 41.69 2.36 16.72
C MET A 541 40.46 2.53 17.61
N PHE A 542 39.48 1.61 17.53
CA PHE A 542 38.32 1.64 18.42
C PHE A 542 38.70 1.38 19.89
N VAL A 543 39.62 0.44 20.13
CA VAL A 543 40.13 0.15 21.48
C VAL A 543 40.92 1.35 22.01
N GLU A 544 41.87 1.87 21.23
CA GLU A 544 42.66 3.05 21.62
C GLU A 544 41.75 4.24 21.96
N LYS A 545 40.83 4.61 21.07
CA LYS A 545 39.90 5.74 21.31
C LYS A 545 39.07 5.55 22.59
N LYS A 546 38.68 4.32 22.91
CA LYS A 546 37.87 4.02 24.10
C LYS A 546 38.65 4.22 25.41
N TYR A 547 39.94 3.87 25.41
CA TYR A 547 40.76 3.86 26.63
C TYR A 547 41.77 5.01 26.71
N ARG A 548 41.87 5.89 25.69
CA ARG A 548 42.76 7.06 25.68
C ARG A 548 42.50 8.06 26.84
N LYS A 549 41.32 8.02 27.46
CA LYS A 549 40.93 8.88 28.59
C LYS A 549 41.54 8.51 29.95
N TYR A 550 42.27 7.40 30.05
CA TYR A 550 42.91 6.96 31.28
C TYR A 550 44.34 7.50 31.35
N ASP A 551 44.79 7.98 32.53
CA ASP A 551 46.10 8.63 32.68
C ASP A 551 47.28 7.74 32.24
N LYS A 552 47.16 6.43 32.46
CA LYS A 552 48.15 5.42 32.05
C LYS A 552 48.03 4.92 30.60
N ALA A 553 47.04 5.40 29.84
CA ALA A 553 46.80 4.92 28.48
C ALA A 553 48.00 5.14 27.55
N ASN A 554 48.81 6.17 27.81
CA ASN A 554 50.02 6.45 27.05
C ASN A 554 51.08 5.32 27.16
N GLU A 555 51.05 4.49 28.21
CA GLU A 555 51.94 3.34 28.36
C GLU A 555 51.59 2.18 27.40
N LEU A 556 50.32 2.11 26.95
CA LEU A 556 49.80 1.05 26.08
C LEU A 556 49.76 1.42 24.60
N PHE A 557 49.58 2.71 24.27
CA PHE A 557 49.24 3.14 22.90
C PHE A 557 50.25 4.08 22.24
N ARG A 558 51.39 4.41 22.88
CA ARG A 558 52.47 5.15 22.21
C ARG A 558 53.32 4.21 21.34
N GLU A 559 53.67 4.69 20.15
CA GLU A 559 54.77 4.16 19.35
C GLU A 559 56.08 4.64 19.99
N GLU A 560 57.03 3.72 20.21
CA GLU A 560 58.42 4.10 20.45
C GLU A 560 58.92 4.74 19.15
N ASP A 561 59.38 6.00 19.21
CA ASP A 561 60.07 6.62 18.09
C ASP A 561 61.36 5.83 17.81
N SER A 562 61.36 5.05 16.72
CA SER A 562 62.58 4.55 16.06
C SER A 562 62.37 4.45 14.56
#